data_AF-A0A5J4Q831-F1
#
_entry.id   AF-A0A5J4Q831-F1
#
_cell.length_a   1.000
_cell.length_b   1.000
_cell.length_c   1.000
_cell.angle_alpha   90.00
_cell.angle_beta   90.00
_cell.angle_gamma   90.00
#
_symmetry.space_group_name_H-M   'P 1'
#
loop_
_entity.id
_entity.type
_entity.pdbx_description
1 polymer ?
#
loop_
_entity_poly.entity_id
_entity_poly.type
_entity_poly.pdbx_seq_one_letter_code
_entity_poly.pdbx_strand_id
1 'polypeptide(L)'
;MAGMYTTESKEPHPHYDAVQECNGINKIYSLFKRNVSDYISQLSARSIASLHRGREITDLVMRREIVAHIVLLISDNEDPQNDAKQALSGLSRNP
;
A
#
# COMPACT_ATOMS: atom_id res chain seq x y z
N MET A 1 -9.59 12.82 -11.03
CA MET A 1 -8.63 11.70 -11.04
C MET A 1 -7.23 12.27 -11.25
N ALA A 2 -6.61 12.83 -10.22
CA ALA A 2 -5.26 13.37 -10.30
C ALA A 2 -4.50 12.79 -9.10
N GLY A 3 -3.48 11.97 -9.37
CA GLY A 3 -2.73 11.24 -8.34
C GLY A 3 -2.29 9.84 -8.76
N MET A 4 -2.93 9.22 -9.76
CA MET A 4 -2.59 7.86 -10.19
C MET A 4 -1.53 7.77 -11.31
N TYR A 5 -1.30 8.83 -12.11
CA TYR A 5 -0.58 8.67 -13.38
C TYR A 5 0.71 9.48 -13.57
N THR A 6 1.14 10.30 -12.62
CA THR A 6 2.32 11.16 -12.84
C THR A 6 3.14 11.33 -11.57
N THR A 7 4.04 10.39 -11.29
CA THR A 7 5.34 10.71 -10.66
C THR A 7 6.32 9.56 -10.88
N GLU A 8 7.51 9.94 -11.32
CA GLU A 8 8.67 9.07 -11.40
C GLU A 8 8.93 8.36 -10.07
N SER A 9 9.44 7.13 -10.19
CA SER A 9 9.39 6.04 -9.22
C SER A 9 10.14 6.21 -7.88
N LYS A 10 10.42 7.43 -7.40
CA LYS A 10 11.14 7.68 -6.14
C LYS A 10 10.63 8.85 -5.31
N GLU A 11 9.73 9.68 -5.81
CA GLU A 11 9.27 10.83 -5.04
C GLU A 11 8.21 10.42 -4.01
N PRO A 12 8.31 10.92 -2.76
CA PRO A 12 7.32 10.63 -1.73
C PRO A 12 5.94 11.11 -2.16
N HIS A 13 4.90 10.33 -1.83
CA HIS A 13 3.54 10.66 -2.23
C HIS A 13 3.16 12.08 -1.74
N PRO A 14 2.61 12.96 -2.59
CA PRO A 14 2.32 14.37 -2.25
C PRO A 14 1.29 14.56 -1.12
N HIS A 15 0.68 13.46 -0.65
CA HIS A 15 -0.32 13.46 0.42
C HIS A 15 0.13 12.64 1.64
N TYR A 16 1.35 12.11 1.65
CA TYR A 16 1.82 11.29 2.76
C TYR A 16 1.78 12.07 4.07
N ASP A 17 2.33 13.28 4.10
CA ASP A 17 2.46 14.06 5.33
C ASP A 17 1.07 14.46 5.86
N ALA A 18 0.15 14.88 5.00
CA ALA A 18 -1.25 15.17 5.38
C ALA A 18 -1.99 13.94 5.93
N VAL A 19 -1.75 12.76 5.36
CA VAL A 19 -2.35 11.50 5.83
C VAL A 19 -1.73 11.08 7.16
N GLN A 20 -0.42 11.27 7.33
CA GLN A 20 0.28 10.98 8.58
C GLN A 20 -0.15 11.91 9.72
N GLU A 21 -0.30 13.22 9.46
CA GLU A 21 -0.77 14.22 10.44
C GLU A 21 -2.12 13.85 11.06
N CYS A 22 -2.99 13.20 10.29
CA CYS A 22 -4.31 12.75 10.76
C CYS A 22 -4.31 11.34 11.38
N ASN A 23 -3.13 10.75 11.59
CA ASN A 23 -2.94 9.34 11.96
C ASN A 23 -3.65 8.38 10.97
N GLY A 24 -3.75 8.78 9.71
CA GLY A 24 -4.54 8.13 8.67
C GLY A 24 -4.01 6.74 8.30
N ILE A 25 -2.68 6.56 8.29
CA ILE A 25 -2.06 5.27 7.99
C ILE A 25 -2.50 4.22 9.00
N ASN A 26 -2.48 4.54 10.29
CA ASN A 26 -2.92 3.65 11.36
C ASN A 26 -4.43 3.35 11.30
N LYS A 27 -5.25 4.31 10.86
CA LYS A 27 -6.69 4.09 10.64
C LYS A 27 -6.94 3.14 9.47
N ILE A 28 -6.24 3.31 8.36
CA ILE A 28 -6.33 2.42 7.19
C ILE A 28 -5.83 1.02 7.57
N TYR A 29 -4.76 0.92 8.36
CA TYR A 29 -4.26 -0.37 8.84
C TYR A 29 -5.23 -1.06 9.81
N SER A 30 -5.88 -0.29 10.69
CA SER A 30 -6.95 -0.81 11.54
C SER A 30 -8.13 -1.32 10.71
N LEU A 31 -8.49 -0.62 9.62
CA LEU A 31 -9.54 -1.05 8.70
C LEU A 31 -9.16 -2.35 7.97
N PHE A 32 -7.91 -2.47 7.53
CA PHE A 32 -7.35 -3.70 6.97
C PHE A 32 -7.47 -4.87 7.97
N LYS A 33 -7.07 -4.66 9.24
CA LYS A 33 -7.15 -5.69 10.28
C LYS A 33 -8.57 -6.13 10.61
N ARG A 34 -9.56 -5.26 10.45
CA ARG A 34 -10.97 -5.61 10.68
C ARG A 34 -11.51 -6.59 9.62
N ASN A 35 -10.84 -6.71 8.47
CA ASN A 35 -11.17 -7.62 7.38
C ASN A 35 -12.68 -7.71 7.06
N VAL A 36 -13.35 -6.56 7.03
CA VAL A 36 -14.83 -6.49 6.91
C VAL A 36 -15.31 -6.96 5.53
N SER A 37 -14.45 -6.82 4.52
CA SER A 37 -14.70 -7.25 3.15
C SER A 37 -13.37 -7.37 2.42
N ASP A 38 -13.21 -8.41 1.59
CA ASP A 38 -12.01 -8.62 0.79
C ASP A 38 -11.67 -7.40 -0.07
N TYR A 39 -12.67 -6.73 -0.64
CA TYR A 39 -12.47 -5.51 -1.41
C TYR A 39 -11.89 -4.37 -0.56
N ILE A 40 -12.42 -4.18 0.66
CA ILE A 40 -11.95 -3.13 1.59
C ILE A 40 -10.53 -3.45 2.07
N SER A 41 -10.24 -4.72 2.36
CA SER A 41 -8.90 -5.17 2.78
C SER A 41 -7.88 -4.96 1.67
N GLN A 42 -8.21 -5.34 0.43
CA GLN A 42 -7.36 -5.12 -0.75
C GLN A 42 -7.09 -3.63 -0.99
N LEU A 43 -8.12 -2.78 -0.95
CA LEU A 43 -7.96 -1.34 -1.10
C LEU A 43 -7.12 -0.73 0.02
N SER A 44 -7.32 -1.17 1.26
CA SER A 44 -6.55 -0.69 2.41
C SER A 44 -5.07 -1.06 2.26
N ALA A 45 -4.79 -2.31 1.88
CA ALA A 45 -3.43 -2.78 1.63
C ALA A 45 -2.74 -2.00 0.50
N ARG A 46 -3.43 -1.80 -0.62
CA ARG A 46 -2.93 -1.01 -1.77
C ARG A 46 -2.70 0.45 -1.40
N SER A 47 -3.58 1.03 -0.58
CA SER A 47 -3.44 2.42 -0.13
C SER A 47 -2.21 2.61 0.75
N ILE A 48 -1.98 1.71 1.72
CA ILE A 48 -0.78 1.75 2.58
C ILE A 48 0.48 1.58 1.74
N ALA A 49 0.51 0.59 0.84
CA ALA A 49 1.67 0.37 -0.02
C ALA A 49 1.95 1.57 -0.96
N SER A 50 0.89 2.23 -1.46
CA SER A 50 1.03 3.40 -2.33
C SER A 50 1.48 4.65 -1.56
N LEU A 51 1.00 4.84 -0.33
CA LEU A 51 1.47 5.91 0.56
C LEU A 51 2.95 5.74 0.90
N HIS A 52 3.39 4.50 1.15
CA HIS A 52 4.78 4.16 1.39
C HIS A 52 5.63 4.00 0.11
N ARG A 53 5.14 4.44 -1.04
CA ARG A 53 5.97 4.50 -2.25
C ARG A 53 7.10 5.53 -2.04
N GLY A 54 8.34 5.05 -2.04
CA GLY A 54 9.52 5.88 -1.77
C GLY A 54 9.76 6.21 -0.28
N ARG A 55 9.04 5.57 0.65
CA ARG A 55 9.26 5.69 2.11
C ARG A 55 9.17 4.32 2.78
N GLU A 56 10.06 4.03 3.73
CA GLU A 56 10.02 2.73 4.40
C GLU A 56 8.81 2.64 5.33
N ILE A 57 8.18 1.47 5.40
CA ILE A 57 7.26 1.15 6.49
C ILE A 57 8.12 0.73 7.67
N THR A 58 8.27 1.63 8.65
CA THR A 58 9.07 1.40 9.87
C THR A 58 8.45 0.34 10.78
N ASP A 59 7.12 0.19 10.74
CA ASP A 59 6.42 -0.91 11.42
C ASP A 59 6.58 -2.22 10.63
N LEU A 60 7.49 -3.07 11.10
CA LEU A 60 7.81 -4.35 10.47
C LEU A 60 6.62 -5.32 10.44
N VAL A 61 5.72 -5.25 11.42
CA VAL A 61 4.52 -6.11 11.48
C VAL A 61 3.54 -5.68 10.41
N MET A 62 3.26 -4.37 10.34
CA MET A 62 2.43 -3.78 9.28
C MET A 62 3.01 -4.10 7.89
N ARG A 63 4.32 -3.88 7.70
CA ARG A 63 5.01 -4.16 6.43
C ARG A 63 4.80 -5.62 6.01
N ARG A 64 5.03 -6.56 6.93
CA ARG A 64 4.91 -7.99 6.63
C ARG A 64 3.48 -8.38 6.26
N GLU A 65 2.49 -7.93 7.02
CA GLU A 65 1.09 -8.26 6.77
C GLU A 65 0.59 -7.70 5.42
N ILE A 66 0.95 -6.44 5.10
CA ILE A 66 0.55 -5.78 3.86
C ILE A 66 1.22 -6.46 2.65
N VAL A 67 2.52 -6.75 2.74
CA VAL A 67 3.25 -7.47 1.68
C VAL A 67 2.66 -8.87 1.48
N ALA A 68 2.42 -9.62 2.55
CA ALA A 68 1.85 -10.97 2.46
C ALA A 68 0.47 -10.95 1.78
N HIS A 69 -0.39 -9.98 2.13
CA HIS A 69 -1.71 -9.86 1.52
C HIS A 69 -1.65 -9.52 0.03
N ILE A 70 -0.76 -8.60 -0.37
CA ILE A 70 -0.57 -8.24 -1.79
C ILE A 70 -0.01 -9.42 -2.59
N VAL A 71 0.93 -10.19 -2.02
CA VAL A 71 1.47 -11.41 -2.67
C VAL A 71 0.37 -12.46 -2.83
N LEU A 72 -0.43 -12.73 -1.80
CA LEU A 72 -1.56 -13.65 -1.87
C LEU A 72 -2.56 -13.22 -2.97
N LEU A 73 -2.87 -11.93 -3.06
CA LEU A 73 -3.75 -11.40 -4.10
C LEU A 73 -3.21 -11.64 -5.52
N ILE A 74 -1.90 -11.50 -5.71
CA ILE A 74 -1.23 -11.74 -7.00
C ILE A 74 -1.19 -13.23 -7.33
N SER A 75 -1.05 -14.10 -6.32
CA SER A 75 -1.03 -15.55 -6.49
C SER A 75 -2.41 -16.15 -6.73
N ASP A 76 -3.46 -15.57 -6.17
CA ASP A 76 -4.85 -16.03 -6.30
C ASP A 76 -5.50 -15.60 -7.63
N ASN A 77 -4.98 -14.54 -8.27
CA ASN A 77 -5.55 -13.96 -9.48
C ASN A 77 -4.68 -14.26 -10.72
N GLU A 78 -5.23 -14.94 -11.73
CA GLU A 78 -4.50 -15.28 -12.97
C GLU A 78 -4.10 -14.04 -13.79
N ASP A 79 -4.83 -12.92 -13.60
CA ASP A 79 -4.43 -11.58 -14.04
C ASP A 79 -4.08 -10.72 -12.82
N PRO A 80 -2.80 -10.65 -12.43
CA PRO A 80 -2.39 -9.87 -11.28
C PRO A 80 -2.60 -8.39 -11.59
N GLN A 81 -3.62 -7.80 -10.99
CA GLN A 81 -3.95 -6.37 -11.09
C GLN A 81 -2.66 -5.57 -11.09
N ASN A 82 -2.43 -4.82 -12.17
CA ASN A 82 -1.17 -4.11 -12.46
C ASN A 82 -0.67 -3.27 -11.27
N ASP A 83 -1.62 -2.77 -10.47
CA ASP A 83 -1.38 -2.01 -9.25
C ASP A 83 -0.73 -2.80 -8.10
N ALA A 84 -1.06 -4.09 -7.94
CA ALA A 84 -0.48 -4.95 -6.90
C ALA A 84 1.01 -5.22 -7.17
N LYS A 85 1.34 -5.49 -8.45
CA LYS A 85 2.74 -5.59 -8.91
C LYS A 85 3.49 -4.27 -8.71
N GLN A 86 2.87 -3.14 -9.04
CA GLN A 86 3.48 -1.83 -8.86
C GLN A 86 3.71 -1.50 -7.38
N ALA A 87 2.77 -1.86 -6.50
CA ALA A 87 2.89 -1.70 -5.05
C ALA A 87 4.08 -2.50 -4.48
N LEU A 88 4.24 -3.77 -4.86
CA LEU A 88 5.41 -4.57 -4.44
C LEU A 88 6.72 -3.97 -4.94
N SER A 89 6.77 -3.50 -6.19
CA SER A 89 7.97 -2.85 -6.75
C SER A 89 8.35 -1.56 -6.00
N GLY A 90 7.39 -0.86 -5.40
CA GLY A 90 7.65 0.29 -4.55
C GLY A 90 8.24 -0.09 -3.19
N LEU A 91 7.82 -1.23 -2.63
CA LEU A 91 8.26 -1.72 -1.32
C LEU A 91 9.61 -2.45 -1.36
N SER A 92 9.97 -3.08 -2.49
CA SER A 92 11.23 -3.80 -2.67
C SER A 92 12.40 -2.93 -3.13
N ARG A 93 12.14 -1.66 -3.50
CA ARG A 93 13.17 -0.70 -3.96
C ARG A 93 13.70 0.23 -2.86
N ASN A 94 13.30 0.01 -1.61
CA ASN A 94 13.94 0.67 -0.47
C ASN A 94 15.16 -0.14 -0.01
N PRO A 95 16.34 0.49 0.16
CA PRO A 95 17.56 -0.16 0.62
C PRO A 95 17.42 -0.73 2.03
#